data_AF-G5D095-F1
#
_entry.id   AF-G5D095-F1
#
_cell.length_a   1.000
_cell.length_b   1.000
_cell.length_c   1.000
_cell.angle_alpha   90.00
_cell.angle_beta   90.00
_cell.angle_gamma   90.00
#
_symmetry.space_group_name_H-M   'P 1'
#
loop_
_entity.id
_entity.type
_entity.pdbx_description
1 polymer ?
#
loop_
_entity_poly.entity_id
_entity_poly.type
_entity_poly.pdbx_seq_one_letter_code
_entity_poly.pdbx_strand_id
1 'polypeptide(L)' 'GKVEVSRDGKYLSTLAPGKVLGELAILYNCKRTATITAATDCQLWAIDRQCFQT' A
#
# COMPACT_ATOMS: atom_id res chain seq x y z
N GLY A 1 5.44 11.73 -3.89
CA GLY A 1 4.18 11.98 -3.15
C GLY A 1 4.20 11.31 -1.79
N LYS A 2 3.25 11.67 -0.93
CA LYS A 2 3.02 11.06 0.38
C LYS A 2 1.65 10.38 0.38
N VAL A 3 1.56 9.25 1.09
CA VAL A 3 0.30 8.53 1.26
C VAL A 3 -0.01 8.36 2.75
N GLU A 4 -1.27 8.43 3.10
CA GLU A 4 -1.77 8.21 4.46
C GLU A 4 -2.37 6.82 4.58
N VAL A 5 -2.10 6.19 5.72
CA VAL A 5 -2.61 4.88 6.09
C VAL A 5 -3.67 5.07 7.15
N SER A 6 -4.87 4.56 6.89
CA SER A 6 -5.97 4.53 7.84
C SER A 6 -6.57 3.14 7.96
N ARG A 7 -7.14 2.83 9.13
CA ARG A 7 -7.87 1.58 9.37
C ARG A 7 -9.08 1.88 10.22
N ASP A 8 -10.26 1.41 9.79
CA ASP A 8 -11.52 1.65 10.49
C ASP A 8 -11.77 3.14 10.80
N GLY A 9 -11.42 4.01 9.83
CA GLY A 9 -11.54 5.46 9.97
C GLY A 9 -10.47 6.13 10.85
N LYS A 10 -9.57 5.36 11.48
CA LYS A 10 -8.48 5.88 12.31
C LYS A 10 -7.20 6.05 11.50
N TYR A 11 -6.62 7.25 11.54
CA TYR A 11 -5.29 7.51 11.01
C TYR A 11 -4.22 6.69 11.77
N LEU A 12 -3.33 6.05 11.03
CA LEU A 12 -2.24 5.25 11.57
C LEU A 12 -0.88 5.91 11.33
N SER A 13 -0.59 6.26 10.08
CA SER A 13 0.71 6.83 9.70
C SER A 13 0.68 7.46 8.31
N THR A 14 1.71 8.23 7.98
CA THR A 14 2.01 8.69 6.62
C THR A 14 3.26 7.99 6.12
N LEU A 15 3.23 7.52 4.88
CA LEU A 15 4.34 6.87 4.22
C LEU A 15 4.97 7.80 3.18
N ALA A 16 6.29 7.87 3.24
CA ALA A 16 7.13 8.64 2.33
C ALA A 16 7.54 7.79 1.11
N PRO A 17 8.06 8.42 0.04
CA PRO A 17 8.62 7.70 -1.11
C PRO A 17 9.66 6.66 -0.70
N GLY A 18 9.73 5.55 -1.46
CA GLY A 18 10.67 4.44 -1.21
C GLY A 18 10.15 3.37 -0.24
N LYS A 19 8.92 3.51 0.27
CA LYS A 19 8.23 2.46 1.03
C LYS A 19 7.41 1.56 0.10
N VAL A 20 7.36 0.28 0.43
CA VAL A 20 6.51 -0.72 -0.23
C VAL A 20 5.15 -0.77 0.48
N LEU A 21 4.08 -1.01 -0.29
CA LEU A 21 2.71 -1.06 0.17
C LEU A 21 2.05 -2.32 -0.40
N GLY A 22 1.25 -3.03 0.41
CA GLY A 22 0.45 -4.16 -0.07
C GLY A 22 1.24 -5.45 -0.29
N GLU A 23 2.46 -5.53 0.23
CA GLU A 23 3.36 -6.69 0.15
C GLU A 23 2.73 -7.96 0.74
N LEU A 24 1.91 -7.82 1.78
CA LEU A 24 1.21 -8.95 2.40
C LEU A 24 0.22 -9.62 1.44
N ALA A 25 -0.38 -8.86 0.52
CA ALA A 25 -1.28 -9.41 -0.48
C ALA A 25 -0.54 -10.30 -1.49
N ILE A 26 0.74 -10.01 -1.76
CA ILE A 26 1.61 -10.83 -2.62
C ILE A 26 2.11 -12.06 -1.85
N LEU A 27 2.62 -11.86 -0.63
CA LEU A 27 3.23 -12.92 0.17
C LEU A 27 2.23 -13.96 0.69
N TYR A 28 1.10 -13.50 1.23
CA TYR A 28 0.20 -14.35 2.04
C TYR A 28 -1.23 -14.44 1.51
N ASN A 29 -1.54 -13.83 0.36
CA ASN A 29 -2.91 -13.81 -0.20
C ASN A 29 -3.95 -13.25 0.79
N CYS A 30 -3.55 -12.27 1.59
CA CYS A 30 -4.43 -11.69 2.59
C CYS A 30 -5.27 -10.56 1.99
N LYS A 31 -6.46 -10.32 2.55
CA LYS A 31 -7.24 -9.11 2.26
C LYS A 31 -6.48 -7.86 2.69
N ARG A 32 -6.82 -6.71 2.08
CA ARG A 32 -6.27 -5.41 2.46
C ARG A 32 -6.56 -5.15 3.95
N THR A 33 -5.50 -4.91 4.72
CA THR A 33 -5.58 -4.71 6.17
C THR A 33 -5.85 -3.25 6.55
N ALA A 34 -5.45 -2.30 5.69
CA ALA A 34 -5.62 -0.87 5.86
C ALA A 34 -5.95 -0.20 4.52
N THR A 35 -6.54 0.99 4.61
CA THR A 35 -6.83 1.88 3.49
C THR A 35 -5.66 2.85 3.30
N ILE A 36 -5.20 2.97 2.06
CA ILE A 36 -4.16 3.91 1.66
C ILE A 36 -4.81 5.03 0.85
N THR A 37 -4.60 6.28 1.27
CA THR A 37 -5.11 7.47 0.58
C THR A 37 -3.94 8.35 0.16
N ALA A 38 -3.94 8.86 -1.06
CA ALA A 38 -2.92 9.83 -1.49
C ALA A 38 -3.15 11.17 -0.77
N ALA A 39 -2.15 11.64 -0.02
CA ALA A 39 -2.20 12.94 0.64
C ALA A 39 -1.63 14.07 -0.25
N THR A 40 -0.83 13.70 -1.23
CA THR A 40 -0.32 14.58 -2.29
C THR A 40 -0.34 13.83 -3.62
N ASP A 41 -0.03 14.51 -4.72
CA ASP A 41 0.22 13.84 -5.99
C ASP A 41 1.31 12.78 -5.84
N CYS A 42 0.97 11.55 -6.23
CA CYS A 42 1.80 10.37 -6.07
C CYS A 42 1.93 9.64 -7.40
N GLN A 43 3.17 9.26 -7.73
CA GLN A 43 3.46 8.29 -8.76
C GLN A 43 3.91 7.01 -8.06
N LEU A 44 3.27 5.89 -8.40
CA LEU A 44 3.48 4.59 -7.76
C LEU A 44 3.85 3.56 -8.81
N TRP A 45 4.74 2.65 -8.44
CA TRP A 45 4.99 1.43 -9.20
C TRP A 45 4.11 0.33 -8.63
N ALA A 46 3.45 -0.42 -9.51
CA ALA A 46 2.60 -1.54 -9.14
C ALA A 46 3.15 -2.82 -9.76
N ILE A 47 3.04 -3.91 -9.02
CA ILE A 47 3.37 -5.26 -9.48
C ILE A 47 2.17 -6.17 -9.19
N ASP A 48 1.81 -6.99 -10.18
CA ASP A 48 0.78 -8.01 -10.01
C ASP A 48 1.37 -9.24 -9.31
N ARG A 49 0.57 -9.89 -8.46
CA ARG A 49 0.92 -11.15 -7.81
C ARG A 49 1.29 -12.23 -8.83
N GLN A 50 0.57 -12.31 -9.94
CA GLN A 50 0.83 -13.32 -10.97
C GLN A 50 2.24 -13.18 -11.55
N CYS A 51 2.70 -11.95 -11.77
CA CYS A 51 4.05 -11.68 -12.25
C CYS A 51 5.14 -12.03 -11.22
N PHE A 52 4.83 -12.01 -9.92
CA PHE A 52 5.81 -12.30 -8.87
C PHE A 52 5.97 -13.80 -8.57
N GLN A 53 4.93 -14.60 -8.78
CA GLN A 53 4.90 -16.03 -8.40
C GLN A 53 5.25 -16.99 -9.57
N THR A 54 5.91 -16.48 -10.61
CA THR A 54 6.43 -17.30 -11.73
C THR A 54 7.88 -17.68 -11.45
#